data_AF-X0QHV9-F1
#
_entry.id   AF-X0QHV9-F1
#
_cell.length_a   1.000
_cell.length_b   1.000
_cell.length_c   1.000
_cell.angle_alpha   90.00
_cell.angle_beta   90.00
_cell.angle_gamma   90.00
#
_symmetry.space_group_name_H-M   'P 1'
#
loop_
_entity.id
_entity.type
_entity.pdbx_description
1 polymer ?
#
loop_
_entity_poly.entity_id
_entity_poly.type
_entity_poly.pdbx_seq_one_letter_code
_entity_poly.pdbx_strand_id
1 'polypeptide(L)'
;MDYFERHEGGERAILVHLDIRQIQDPDDLSEFELLADSAGADRLALVTGSRSRPDAKYFVGSGKAEEIAELVREHEADIVLFNHSLSPSQERNIEALVKCRVLDRTGLILDIFAQRARTYEGKLQVELAQLNHLSTRLVRGWTHLERQKGGIGLRGPGETQLETDRRLLQTRVNQLKSKLEKVRQTRAQGRARRQKSDVPTISLVGYTNAGKSTLFNRLVDENIYAADKLFATLDPTLRRLDWQGVGRVVLVDTVGFVRHLPHELVESFHATLEETLEADLLLHVIDSSSEDMHEQIQAVKEVLAEIDNDVPVLNVYNKIDLTDEPAHIGYASEGQPNRVYVSSRQNLGMEELTLAVQQLLTGKLTTFDLTLPYDAGQFKNTLYELGVIEEESYDDTGRECLTIRLPSDRLRQLLGQANLKPIDVLPLAQATLLMPVLEEFEKVDDVEEPTMTEAEEKAFDEFDALHSETADSEK
;
A
#
# COMPACT_ATOMS: atom_id res chain seq x y z
N MET A 1 -32.41 -12.73 12.55
CA MET A 1 -32.57 -11.55 13.42
C MET A 1 -31.56 -10.55 12.91
N ASP A 2 -31.99 -9.68 12.01
CA ASP A 2 -31.20 -8.52 11.62
C ASP A 2 -31.20 -7.57 12.83
N TYR A 3 -30.16 -7.67 13.65
CA TYR A 3 -30.02 -6.86 14.87
C TYR A 3 -29.61 -5.41 14.58
N PHE A 4 -29.39 -5.09 13.30
CA PHE A 4 -28.86 -3.81 12.85
C PHE A 4 -29.65 -3.37 11.61
N GLU A 5 -30.51 -2.37 11.77
CA GLU A 5 -31.02 -1.62 10.63
C GLU A 5 -29.83 -0.91 9.98
N ARG A 6 -29.53 -1.29 8.74
CA ARG A 6 -28.55 -0.56 7.93
C ARG A 6 -29.22 0.72 7.47
N HIS A 7 -28.75 1.86 7.98
CA HIS A 7 -29.29 3.15 7.60
C HIS A 7 -28.85 3.51 6.18
N GLU A 8 -29.84 3.72 5.30
CA GLU A 8 -29.64 3.96 3.86
C GLU A 8 -29.40 5.45 3.56
N GLY A 9 -28.49 6.12 4.27
CA GLY A 9 -28.07 7.50 3.98
C GLY A 9 -29.20 8.55 4.00
N GLY A 10 -28.85 9.81 3.75
CA GLY A 10 -29.80 10.93 3.70
C GLY A 10 -30.28 11.43 5.07
N GLU A 11 -29.60 11.06 6.15
CA GLU A 11 -29.91 11.57 7.49
C GLU A 11 -29.55 13.05 7.60
N ARG A 12 -30.46 13.84 8.15
CA ARG A 12 -30.28 15.27 8.37
C ARG A 12 -29.35 15.47 9.57
N ALA A 13 -28.13 15.94 9.30
CA ALA A 13 -27.05 15.94 10.28
C ALA A 13 -26.66 17.36 10.73
N ILE A 14 -26.41 17.50 12.02
CA ILE A 14 -25.71 18.66 12.59
C ILE A 14 -24.28 18.24 12.93
N LEU A 15 -23.33 19.00 12.40
CA LEU A 15 -21.90 18.75 12.60
C LEU A 15 -21.41 19.56 13.79
N VAL A 16 -20.64 18.91 14.66
CA VAL A 16 -20.05 19.54 15.85
C VAL A 16 -18.55 19.34 15.84
N HIS A 17 -17.84 20.45 15.77
CA HIS A 17 -16.38 20.48 15.82
C HIS A 17 -15.91 21.46 16.90
N LEU A 18 -14.86 21.10 17.63
CA LEU A 18 -14.25 21.96 18.63
C LEU A 18 -12.74 22.06 18.42
N ASP A 19 -12.23 23.28 18.45
CA ASP A 19 -10.80 23.54 18.58
C ASP A 19 -10.39 23.37 20.04
N ILE A 20 -9.69 22.28 20.33
CA ILE A 20 -9.22 21.96 21.67
C ILE A 20 -7.72 22.21 21.74
N ARG A 21 -7.28 23.24 22.48
CA ARG A 21 -5.85 23.63 22.55
C ARG A 21 -4.90 22.52 23.01
N GLN A 22 -5.39 21.50 23.70
CA GLN A 22 -4.60 20.35 24.16
C GLN A 22 -4.53 19.20 23.15
N ILE A 23 -5.39 19.21 22.14
CA ILE A 23 -5.38 18.27 21.03
C ILE A 23 -4.72 19.06 19.89
N GLN A 24 -3.46 18.76 19.61
CA GLN A 24 -2.78 19.35 18.45
C GLN A 24 -3.39 18.73 17.19
N ASP A 25 -4.43 19.36 16.64
CA ASP A 25 -4.93 19.09 15.30
C ASP A 25 -5.36 20.41 14.67
N PRO A 26 -4.45 21.10 13.98
CA PRO A 26 -4.84 22.14 13.05
C PRO A 26 -5.48 21.46 11.82
N ASP A 27 -6.66 21.93 11.42
CA ASP A 27 -7.34 21.62 10.15
C ASP A 27 -8.03 20.24 9.97
N ASP A 28 -8.75 19.80 11.01
CA ASP A 28 -9.60 18.59 11.06
C ASP A 28 -11.06 18.80 10.56
N LEU A 29 -11.43 20.02 10.16
CA LEU A 29 -12.82 20.32 9.79
C LEU A 29 -13.16 19.84 8.36
N SER A 30 -12.28 20.10 7.40
CA SER A 30 -12.51 19.75 5.99
C SER A 30 -12.57 18.24 5.79
N GLU A 31 -11.69 17.49 6.46
CA GLU A 31 -11.72 16.03 6.47
C GLU A 31 -13.00 15.49 7.11
N PHE A 32 -13.45 16.08 8.23
CA PHE A 32 -14.70 15.69 8.87
C PHE A 32 -15.93 15.96 8.01
N GLU A 33 -15.94 17.09 7.32
CA GLU A 33 -16.97 17.42 6.33
C GLU A 33 -17.01 16.38 5.20
N LEU A 34 -15.84 15.96 4.69
CA LEU A 34 -15.73 14.89 3.71
C LEU A 34 -16.17 13.53 4.26
N LEU A 35 -15.95 13.24 5.56
CA LEU A 35 -16.45 12.02 6.21
C LEU A 35 -17.98 12.02 6.24
N ALA A 36 -18.58 13.13 6.65
CA ALA A 36 -20.04 13.29 6.67
C ALA A 36 -20.65 13.13 5.26
N ASP A 37 -20.05 13.77 4.25
CA ASP A 37 -20.48 13.63 2.85
C ASP A 37 -20.31 12.20 2.33
N SER A 38 -19.27 11.50 2.78
CA SER A 38 -18.98 10.11 2.39
C SER A 38 -19.95 9.10 3.00
N ALA A 39 -20.45 9.39 4.21
CA ALA A 39 -21.52 8.64 4.88
C ALA A 39 -22.91 8.92 4.28
N GLY A 40 -23.03 9.98 3.47
CA GLY A 40 -24.28 10.41 2.85
C GLY A 40 -25.16 11.25 3.78
N ALA A 41 -24.56 11.97 4.74
CA ALA A 41 -25.28 12.88 5.63
C ALA A 41 -25.66 14.18 4.91
N ASP A 42 -26.88 14.68 5.13
CA ASP A 42 -27.30 16.01 4.67
C ASP A 42 -26.97 17.05 5.74
N ARG A 43 -25.94 17.87 5.48
CA ARG A 43 -25.35 18.77 6.48
C ARG A 43 -26.21 20.03 6.62
N LEU A 44 -26.93 20.13 7.73
CA LEU A 44 -27.83 21.26 7.99
C LEU A 44 -27.13 22.46 8.63
N ALA A 45 -26.27 22.20 9.61
CA ALA A 45 -25.60 23.22 10.39
C ALA A 45 -24.26 22.71 10.91
N LEU A 46 -23.31 23.63 11.08
CA LEU A 46 -22.01 23.39 11.67
C LEU A 46 -21.86 24.21 12.95
N VAL A 47 -21.68 23.52 14.07
CA VAL A 47 -21.44 24.12 15.38
C VAL A 47 -19.95 24.04 15.69
N THR A 48 -19.31 25.20 15.75
CA THR A 48 -17.90 25.33 16.12
C THR A 48 -17.74 25.98 17.50
N GLY A 49 -16.59 25.75 18.13
CA GLY A 49 -16.22 26.40 19.39
C GLY A 49 -14.77 26.12 19.75
N SER A 50 -14.19 26.95 20.62
CA SER A 50 -12.83 26.75 21.12
C SER A 50 -12.83 26.50 22.62
N ARG A 51 -12.02 25.55 23.08
CA ARG A 51 -11.86 25.24 24.50
C ARG A 51 -10.43 24.80 24.83
N SER A 52 -10.03 24.99 26.08
CA SER A 52 -8.73 24.49 26.56
C SER A 52 -8.75 22.99 26.82
N ARG A 53 -9.87 22.45 27.32
CA ARG A 53 -10.05 21.04 27.69
C ARG A 53 -11.49 20.56 27.44
N PRO A 54 -11.68 19.30 27.01
CA PRO A 54 -13.01 18.69 26.90
C PRO A 54 -13.79 18.76 28.21
N ASP A 55 -15.09 18.99 28.12
CA ASP A 55 -15.99 18.90 29.27
C ASP A 55 -16.27 17.44 29.63
N ALA A 56 -16.17 17.09 30.92
CA ALA A 56 -16.38 15.72 31.39
C ALA A 56 -17.82 15.22 31.15
N LYS A 57 -18.80 16.11 31.08
CA LYS A 57 -20.22 15.75 30.96
C LYS A 57 -20.70 15.74 29.50
N TYR A 58 -20.37 16.77 28.73
CA TYR A 58 -20.92 16.99 27.37
C TYR A 58 -19.87 17.19 26.28
N PHE A 59 -18.57 17.12 26.58
CA PHE A 59 -17.47 17.48 25.67
C PHE A 59 -17.43 18.98 25.29
N VAL A 60 -18.51 19.56 24.74
CA VAL A 60 -18.67 20.97 24.32
C VAL A 60 -18.94 21.96 25.47
N GLY A 61 -19.48 21.47 26.59
CA GLY A 61 -19.97 22.30 27.71
C GLY A 61 -21.48 22.49 27.68
N SER A 62 -22.08 22.91 28.80
CA SER A 62 -23.54 22.95 28.95
C SER A 62 -24.24 23.93 28.01
N GLY A 63 -23.73 25.17 27.88
CA GLY A 63 -24.37 26.18 27.02
C GLY A 63 -24.36 25.79 25.53
N LYS A 64 -23.23 25.30 25.04
CA LYS A 64 -23.12 24.78 23.65
C LYS A 64 -23.96 23.52 23.44
N ALA A 65 -24.08 22.66 24.45
CA ALA A 65 -24.93 21.48 24.35
C ALA A 65 -26.43 21.86 24.25
N GLU A 66 -26.85 22.91 24.96
CA GLU A 66 -28.21 23.46 24.85
C GLU A 66 -28.45 24.12 23.48
N GLU A 67 -27.47 24.87 22.96
CA GLU A 67 -27.50 25.42 21.59
C GLU A 67 -27.65 24.32 20.53
N ILE A 68 -26.89 23.23 20.64
CA ILE A 68 -27.04 22.06 19.74
C ILE A 68 -28.46 21.47 19.86
N ALA A 69 -28.99 21.32 21.06
CA ALA A 69 -30.35 20.80 21.27
C ALA A 69 -31.45 21.74 20.76
N GLU A 70 -31.19 23.04 20.66
CA GLU A 70 -32.07 24.00 19.99
C GLU A 70 -32.00 23.84 18.47
N LEU A 71 -30.80 23.77 17.89
CA LEU A 71 -30.60 23.56 16.45
C LEU A 71 -31.20 22.24 15.97
N VAL A 72 -31.06 21.15 16.75
CA VAL A 72 -31.69 19.86 16.44
C VAL A 72 -33.21 19.98 16.35
N ARG A 73 -33.83 20.78 17.24
CA ARG A 73 -35.28 21.00 17.22
C ARG A 73 -35.72 21.93 16.10
N GLU A 74 -34.95 22.97 15.81
CA GLU A 74 -35.24 23.94 14.75
C GLU A 74 -35.14 23.30 13.37
N HIS A 75 -34.08 22.53 13.14
CA HIS A 75 -33.83 21.89 11.87
C HIS A 75 -34.33 20.46 11.80
N GLU A 76 -35.02 19.94 12.82
CA GLU A 76 -35.51 18.55 12.88
C GLU A 76 -34.43 17.54 12.42
N ALA A 77 -33.23 17.67 13.01
CA ALA A 77 -32.10 16.83 12.67
C ALA A 77 -32.28 15.41 13.19
N ASP A 78 -31.94 14.41 12.38
CA ASP A 78 -32.01 12.99 12.73
C ASP A 78 -30.80 12.57 13.56
N ILE A 79 -29.66 13.22 13.32
CA ILE A 79 -28.37 12.83 13.89
C ILE A 79 -27.47 14.04 14.19
N VAL A 80 -26.68 13.92 15.26
CA VAL A 80 -25.60 14.86 15.58
C VAL A 80 -24.27 14.14 15.45
N LEU A 81 -23.41 14.64 14.57
CA LEU A 81 -22.08 14.10 14.30
C LEU A 81 -21.03 14.93 15.05
N PHE A 82 -20.23 14.26 15.88
CA PHE A 82 -19.10 14.87 16.58
C PHE A 82 -17.79 14.47 15.92
N ASN A 83 -16.95 15.45 15.58
CA ASN A 83 -15.62 15.18 15.01
C ASN A 83 -14.64 14.53 16.00
N HIS A 84 -14.97 14.55 17.29
CA HIS A 84 -14.08 14.03 18.33
C HIS A 84 -14.60 12.72 18.89
N SER A 85 -13.69 11.85 19.32
CA SER A 85 -14.05 10.61 20.01
C SER A 85 -14.71 10.93 21.37
N LEU A 86 -15.92 10.42 21.57
CA LEU A 86 -16.71 10.68 22.78
C LEU A 86 -16.65 9.49 23.73
N SER A 87 -16.51 9.73 25.03
CA SER A 87 -16.70 8.67 26.03
C SER A 87 -18.16 8.20 26.07
N PRO A 88 -18.41 6.92 26.44
CA PRO A 88 -19.77 6.39 26.60
C PRO A 88 -20.67 7.17 27.58
N SER A 89 -20.10 7.93 28.50
CA SER A 89 -20.85 8.83 29.39
C SER A 89 -21.25 10.12 28.72
N GLN A 90 -20.35 10.72 27.92
CA GLN A 90 -20.62 11.99 27.24
C GLN A 90 -21.70 11.81 26.17
N GLU A 91 -21.55 10.81 25.31
CA GLU A 91 -22.52 10.49 24.25
C GLU A 91 -23.93 10.33 24.81
N ARG A 92 -24.11 9.49 25.84
CA ARG A 92 -25.43 9.31 26.50
C ARG A 92 -26.01 10.61 27.06
N ASN A 93 -25.16 11.44 27.68
CA ASN A 93 -25.63 12.70 28.25
C ASN A 93 -26.08 13.67 27.16
N ILE A 94 -25.37 13.68 26.02
CA ILE A 94 -25.73 14.48 24.85
C ILE A 94 -27.02 13.93 24.25
N GLU A 95 -27.13 12.62 23.95
CA GLU A 95 -28.34 11.98 23.42
C GLU A 95 -29.57 12.27 24.29
N ALA A 96 -29.44 12.21 25.61
CA ALA A 96 -30.54 12.53 26.53
C ALA A 96 -31.01 13.99 26.43
N LEU A 97 -30.11 14.91 26.05
CA LEU A 97 -30.39 16.33 25.89
C LEU A 97 -30.98 16.64 24.50
N VAL A 98 -30.34 16.14 23.44
CA VAL A 98 -30.71 16.42 22.04
C VAL A 98 -31.87 15.58 21.54
N LYS A 99 -32.13 14.42 22.16
CA LYS A 99 -33.20 13.46 21.83
C LYS A 99 -33.13 12.87 20.42
N CYS A 100 -31.98 12.96 19.77
CA CYS A 100 -31.67 12.29 18.51
C CYS A 100 -30.40 11.44 18.69
N ARG A 101 -30.06 10.64 17.67
CA ARG A 101 -28.86 9.81 17.68
C ARG A 101 -27.61 10.71 17.70
N VAL A 102 -26.60 10.32 18.47
CA VAL A 102 -25.29 10.97 18.45
C VAL A 102 -24.26 9.98 17.96
N LEU A 103 -23.43 10.38 17.01
CA LEU A 103 -22.27 9.61 16.61
C LEU A 103 -21.00 10.43 16.82
N ASP A 104 -19.97 9.76 17.31
CA ASP A 104 -18.62 10.29 17.30
C ASP A 104 -17.90 9.94 15.99
N ARG A 105 -16.69 10.48 15.82
CA ARG A 105 -15.88 10.25 14.61
C ARG A 105 -15.62 8.76 14.36
N THR A 106 -15.39 7.99 15.43
CA THR A 106 -15.21 6.54 15.33
C THR A 106 -16.46 5.86 14.77
N GLY A 107 -17.63 6.15 15.32
CA GLY A 107 -18.90 5.63 14.82
C GLY A 107 -19.19 6.01 13.37
N LEU A 108 -18.92 7.27 12.99
CA LEU A 108 -19.08 7.74 11.61
C LEU A 108 -18.19 6.96 10.63
N ILE A 109 -16.91 6.75 10.97
CA ILE A 109 -15.98 5.96 10.15
C ILE A 109 -16.46 4.51 10.00
N LEU A 110 -16.91 3.89 11.08
CA LEU A 110 -17.44 2.52 11.06
C LEU A 110 -18.69 2.39 10.19
N ASP A 111 -19.57 3.39 10.21
CA ASP A 111 -20.78 3.42 9.38
C ASP A 111 -20.44 3.57 7.89
N ILE A 112 -19.47 4.43 7.54
CA ILE A 112 -18.95 4.50 6.15
C ILE A 112 -18.42 3.14 5.72
N PHE A 113 -17.62 2.48 6.55
CA PHE A 113 -17.10 1.16 6.21
C PHE A 113 -18.18 0.09 6.07
N ALA A 114 -19.23 0.14 6.89
CA ALA A 114 -20.35 -0.79 6.77
C ALA A 114 -21.09 -0.64 5.43
N GLN A 115 -21.20 0.60 4.92
CA GLN A 115 -21.76 0.88 3.60
C GLN A 115 -20.84 0.40 2.46
N ARG A 116 -19.53 0.40 2.67
CA ARG A 116 -18.52 0.05 1.65
C ARG A 116 -18.15 -1.43 1.62
N ALA A 117 -18.33 -2.16 2.72
CA ALA A 117 -17.97 -3.57 2.84
C ALA A 117 -18.80 -4.47 1.93
N ARG A 118 -18.20 -4.97 0.85
CA ARG A 118 -18.87 -5.85 -0.12
C ARG A 118 -18.49 -7.30 0.09
N THR A 119 -17.21 -7.58 0.35
CA THR A 119 -16.72 -8.94 0.56
C THR A 119 -17.23 -9.54 1.86
N TYR A 120 -17.20 -10.86 1.95
CA TYR A 120 -17.56 -11.57 3.18
C TYR A 120 -16.62 -11.21 4.34
N GLU A 121 -15.33 -11.05 4.06
CA GLU A 121 -14.33 -10.69 5.07
C GLU A 121 -14.49 -9.26 5.56
N GLY A 122 -14.60 -8.29 4.65
CA GLY A 122 -14.82 -6.89 5.02
C GLY A 122 -16.08 -6.74 5.87
N LYS A 123 -17.16 -7.46 5.53
CA LYS A 123 -18.38 -7.48 6.37
C LYS A 123 -18.15 -8.03 7.77
N LEU A 124 -17.34 -9.10 7.92
CA LEU A 124 -17.01 -9.65 9.23
C LEU A 124 -16.13 -8.70 10.06
N GLN A 125 -15.16 -8.04 9.42
CA GLN A 125 -14.27 -7.07 10.08
C GLN A 125 -15.04 -5.86 10.57
N VAL A 126 -15.90 -5.29 9.72
CA VAL A 126 -16.71 -4.14 10.11
C VAL A 126 -17.73 -4.52 11.19
N GLU A 127 -18.40 -5.67 11.08
CA GLU A 127 -19.33 -6.15 12.12
C GLU A 127 -18.59 -6.34 13.47
N LEU A 128 -17.38 -6.90 13.44
CA LEU A 128 -16.55 -7.08 14.63
C LEU A 128 -16.18 -5.74 15.27
N ALA A 129 -15.73 -4.77 14.46
CA ALA A 129 -15.36 -3.45 14.94
C ALA A 129 -16.56 -2.67 15.49
N GLN A 130 -17.71 -2.70 14.80
CA GLN A 130 -18.96 -2.12 15.30
C GLN A 130 -19.39 -2.74 16.63
N LEU A 131 -19.29 -4.06 16.78
CA LEU A 131 -19.65 -4.74 18.03
C LEU A 131 -18.71 -4.37 19.18
N ASN A 132 -17.41 -4.28 18.94
CA ASN A 132 -16.45 -3.84 19.96
C ASN A 132 -16.78 -2.42 20.43
N HIS A 133 -16.98 -1.51 19.48
CA HIS A 133 -17.29 -0.12 19.76
C HIS A 133 -18.59 0.03 20.56
N LEU A 134 -19.64 -0.64 20.10
CA LEU A 134 -20.95 -0.65 20.76
C LEU A 134 -20.90 -1.33 22.14
N SER A 135 -20.09 -2.37 22.32
CA SER A 135 -20.02 -3.11 23.59
C SER A 135 -19.63 -2.22 24.77
N THR A 136 -18.77 -1.22 24.54
CA THR A 136 -18.35 -0.25 25.56
C THR A 136 -19.45 0.77 25.88
N ARG A 137 -20.34 1.04 24.92
CA ARG A 137 -21.42 2.03 24.99
C ARG A 137 -22.74 1.47 25.54
N LEU A 138 -23.00 0.18 25.32
CA LEU A 138 -24.23 -0.51 25.75
C LEU A 138 -24.41 -0.65 27.27
N VAL A 139 -23.32 -0.67 28.06
CA VAL A 139 -23.29 -1.09 29.47
C VAL A 139 -24.23 -0.30 30.41
N ARG A 140 -24.71 0.90 30.04
CA ARG A 140 -25.64 1.70 30.89
C ARG A 140 -26.90 2.21 30.19
N GLY A 141 -27.12 1.90 28.90
CA GLY A 141 -28.33 2.29 28.17
C GLY A 141 -29.61 1.61 28.67
N TRP A 142 -29.47 0.51 29.41
CA TRP A 142 -30.57 -0.33 29.87
C TRP A 142 -31.04 -0.03 31.30
N THR A 143 -30.61 1.09 31.88
CA THR A 143 -31.07 1.53 33.21
C THR A 143 -32.59 1.75 33.29
N HIS A 144 -33.27 1.95 32.16
CA HIS A 144 -34.73 2.00 32.06
C HIS A 144 -35.42 0.62 32.19
N LEU A 145 -34.77 -0.47 31.76
CA LEU A 145 -35.30 -1.84 31.86
C LEU A 145 -35.17 -2.42 33.29
N GLU A 146 -34.13 -2.05 34.02
CA GLU A 146 -34.00 -2.37 35.45
C GLU A 146 -35.10 -1.73 36.31
N ARG A 147 -35.58 -0.53 35.93
CA ARG A 147 -36.64 0.17 36.67
C ARG A 147 -38.05 -0.33 36.35
N GLN A 148 -38.30 -0.87 35.15
CA GLN A 148 -39.62 -1.38 34.78
C GLN A 148 -39.92 -2.78 35.31
N LYS A 149 -38.91 -3.61 35.62
CA LYS A 149 -39.09 -4.88 36.33
C LYS A 149 -38.77 -4.70 37.82
N GLY A 150 -39.76 -4.19 38.54
CA GLY A 150 -39.75 -3.84 39.96
C GLY A 150 -38.80 -4.64 40.86
N GLY A 151 -38.06 -3.91 41.69
CA GLY A 151 -37.00 -4.37 42.58
C GLY A 151 -37.40 -5.26 43.76
N ILE A 152 -38.36 -6.17 43.61
CA ILE A 152 -38.65 -7.18 44.63
C ILE A 152 -39.02 -8.52 43.95
N GLY A 153 -38.08 -9.47 43.96
CA GLY A 153 -38.45 -10.89 44.08
C GLY A 153 -38.69 -11.72 42.81
N LEU A 154 -37.86 -11.61 41.77
CA LEU A 154 -37.81 -12.65 40.73
C LEU A 154 -36.73 -13.69 41.08
N ARG A 155 -37.17 -14.85 41.61
CA ARG A 155 -36.41 -16.11 41.65
C ARG A 155 -36.22 -16.65 40.22
N GLY A 156 -35.44 -15.92 39.43
CA GLY A 156 -34.86 -16.38 38.16
C GLY A 156 -33.36 -16.65 38.32
N PRO A 157 -32.67 -17.17 37.29
CA PRO A 157 -31.23 -17.44 37.37
C PRO A 157 -30.52 -16.15 37.82
N GLY A 158 -29.61 -16.24 38.79
CA GLY A 158 -29.02 -15.09 39.49
C GLY A 158 -28.10 -14.19 38.66
N GLU A 159 -28.25 -14.18 37.34
CA GLU A 159 -27.52 -13.35 36.38
C GLU A 159 -28.39 -12.14 36.02
N THR A 160 -27.80 -10.94 36.05
CA THR A 160 -28.50 -9.72 35.64
C THR A 160 -28.73 -9.71 34.13
N GLN A 161 -29.74 -8.97 33.65
CA GLN A 161 -29.99 -8.85 32.20
C GLN A 161 -28.77 -8.23 31.48
N LEU A 162 -28.12 -7.25 32.11
CA LEU A 162 -26.88 -6.63 31.63
C LEU A 162 -25.73 -7.63 31.47
N GLU A 163 -25.55 -8.54 32.43
CA GLU A 163 -24.54 -9.61 32.34
C GLU A 163 -24.87 -10.60 31.23
N THR A 164 -26.15 -10.94 31.08
CA THR A 164 -26.61 -11.84 30.02
C THR A 164 -26.33 -11.26 28.64
N ASP A 165 -26.66 -9.98 28.41
CA ASP A 165 -26.42 -9.32 27.13
C ASP A 165 -24.93 -9.14 26.83
N ARG A 166 -24.13 -8.78 27.86
CA ARG A 166 -22.67 -8.72 27.71
C ARG A 166 -22.09 -10.08 27.32
N ARG A 167 -22.59 -11.18 27.90
CA ARG A 167 -22.18 -12.54 27.53
C ARG A 167 -22.57 -12.88 26.10
N LEU A 168 -23.77 -12.49 25.66
CA LEU A 168 -24.23 -12.71 24.28
C LEU A 168 -23.36 -11.95 23.27
N LEU A 169 -23.07 -10.67 23.54
CA LEU A 169 -22.16 -9.87 22.72
C LEU A 169 -20.76 -10.49 22.66
N GLN A 170 -20.19 -10.88 23.80
CA GLN A 170 -18.87 -11.53 23.83
C GLN A 170 -18.86 -12.84 23.05
N THR A 171 -19.95 -13.63 23.13
CA THR A 171 -20.09 -14.86 22.37
C THR A 171 -20.10 -14.56 20.87
N ARG A 172 -20.80 -13.51 20.43
CA ARG A 172 -20.82 -13.08 19.03
C ARG A 172 -19.45 -12.61 18.55
N VAL A 173 -18.76 -11.78 19.35
CA VAL A 173 -17.39 -11.33 19.07
C VAL A 173 -16.46 -12.53 18.88
N ASN A 174 -16.51 -13.51 19.77
CA ASN A 174 -15.68 -14.72 19.66
C ASN A 174 -16.02 -15.56 18.42
N GLN A 175 -17.30 -15.65 18.04
CA GLN A 175 -17.72 -16.32 16.80
C GLN A 175 -17.17 -15.60 15.56
N LEU A 176 -17.22 -14.26 15.53
CA LEU A 176 -16.70 -13.47 14.42
C LEU A 176 -15.18 -13.59 14.31
N LYS A 177 -14.45 -13.50 15.43
CA LYS A 177 -13.00 -13.75 15.47
C LYS A 177 -12.63 -15.13 14.93
N SER A 178 -13.35 -16.17 15.33
CA SER A 178 -13.13 -17.54 14.81
C SER A 178 -13.40 -17.66 13.31
N LYS A 179 -14.41 -16.96 12.78
CA LYS A 179 -14.68 -16.93 11.34
C LYS A 179 -13.58 -16.20 10.57
N LEU A 180 -13.11 -15.06 11.09
CA LEU A 180 -12.03 -14.28 10.49
C LEU A 180 -10.74 -15.11 10.40
N GLU A 181 -10.44 -15.89 11.43
CA GLU A 181 -9.27 -16.78 11.46
C GLU A 181 -9.30 -17.85 10.35
N LYS A 182 -10.48 -18.40 10.04
CA LYS A 182 -10.64 -19.34 8.90
C LYS A 182 -10.38 -18.67 7.56
N VAL A 183 -10.80 -17.41 7.41
CA VAL A 183 -10.53 -16.62 6.20
C VAL A 183 -9.04 -16.35 6.05
N ARG A 184 -8.36 -15.97 7.14
CA ARG A 184 -6.89 -15.80 7.18
C ARG A 184 -6.14 -17.07 6.74
N GLN A 185 -6.55 -18.25 7.24
CA GLN A 185 -5.96 -19.53 6.82
C GLN A 185 -6.14 -19.82 5.33
N THR A 186 -7.31 -19.48 4.78
CA THR A 186 -7.60 -19.67 3.34
C THR A 186 -6.72 -18.76 2.49
N ARG A 187 -6.55 -17.49 2.90
CA ARG A 187 -5.61 -16.57 2.25
C ARG A 187 -4.19 -17.09 2.30
N ALA A 188 -3.75 -17.63 3.44
CA ALA A 188 -2.41 -18.18 3.60
C ALA A 188 -2.06 -19.28 2.61
N GLN A 189 -3.03 -20.09 2.21
CA GLN A 189 -2.84 -21.10 1.16
C GLN A 189 -2.70 -20.47 -0.23
N GLY A 190 -3.46 -19.42 -0.52
CA GLY A 190 -3.30 -18.59 -1.73
C GLY A 190 -1.91 -17.94 -1.81
N ARG A 191 -1.38 -17.49 -0.66
CA ARG A 191 0.00 -16.96 -0.53
C ARG A 191 1.05 -17.98 -0.93
N ALA A 192 1.02 -19.17 -0.33
CA ALA A 192 2.01 -20.22 -0.60
C ALA A 192 2.04 -20.65 -2.08
N ARG A 193 0.93 -20.46 -2.81
CA ARG A 193 0.87 -20.70 -4.26
C ARG A 193 1.53 -19.57 -5.07
N ARG A 194 1.40 -18.31 -4.65
CA ARG A 194 2.02 -17.14 -5.30
C ARG A 194 3.53 -17.12 -5.12
N GLN A 195 4.00 -17.38 -3.91
CA GLN A 195 5.43 -17.45 -3.61
C GLN A 195 6.16 -18.55 -4.40
N LYS A 196 5.44 -19.61 -4.82
CA LYS A 196 5.97 -20.65 -5.71
C LYS A 196 6.03 -20.25 -7.19
N SER A 197 5.42 -19.12 -7.57
CA SER A 197 5.31 -18.68 -8.97
C SER A 197 6.20 -17.49 -9.33
N ASP A 198 7.02 -16.99 -8.39
CA ASP A 198 7.95 -15.85 -8.57
C ASP A 198 7.30 -14.63 -9.26
N VAL A 199 6.03 -14.37 -8.99
CA VAL A 199 5.31 -13.21 -9.53
C VAL A 199 5.43 -12.07 -8.52
N PRO A 200 6.09 -10.95 -8.86
CA PRO A 200 6.23 -9.82 -7.95
C PRO A 200 4.87 -9.17 -7.65
N THR A 201 4.74 -8.67 -6.42
CA THR A 201 3.53 -8.05 -5.90
C THR A 201 3.82 -6.60 -5.52
N ILE A 202 3.01 -5.67 -6.04
CA ILE A 202 3.06 -4.24 -5.75
C ILE A 202 1.80 -3.86 -4.97
N SER A 203 1.96 -3.17 -3.84
CA SER A 203 0.82 -2.67 -3.05
C SER A 203 0.77 -1.14 -3.04
N LEU A 204 -0.43 -0.60 -3.30
CA LEU A 204 -0.69 0.84 -3.18
C LEU A 204 -1.07 1.17 -1.74
N VAL A 205 -0.35 2.09 -1.11
CA VAL A 205 -0.63 2.59 0.25
C VAL A 205 -0.71 4.12 0.25
N GLY A 206 -1.35 4.70 1.25
CA GLY A 206 -1.44 6.15 1.38
C GLY A 206 -2.77 6.65 1.94
N TYR A 207 -2.85 7.95 2.12
CA TYR A 207 -4.01 8.60 2.73
C TYR A 207 -5.27 8.48 1.87
N THR A 208 -6.46 8.51 2.48
CA THR A 208 -7.73 8.60 1.76
C THR A 208 -7.73 9.83 0.86
N ASN A 209 -8.32 9.70 -0.32
CA ASN A 209 -8.33 10.74 -1.36
C ASN A 209 -6.96 11.13 -1.97
N ALA A 210 -5.85 10.45 -1.63
CA ALA A 210 -4.57 10.64 -2.33
C ALA A 210 -4.60 10.20 -3.81
N GLY A 211 -5.67 9.51 -4.23
CA GLY A 211 -5.86 9.03 -5.59
C GLY A 211 -5.34 7.61 -5.86
N LYS A 212 -5.17 6.78 -4.81
CA LYS A 212 -4.79 5.35 -4.93
C LYS A 212 -5.65 4.59 -5.93
N SER A 213 -6.97 4.62 -5.77
CA SER A 213 -7.89 3.89 -6.66
C SER A 213 -7.90 4.46 -8.08
N THR A 214 -7.70 5.78 -8.24
CA THR A 214 -7.52 6.41 -9.55
C THR A 214 -6.25 5.92 -10.23
N LEU A 215 -5.13 5.84 -9.50
CA LEU A 215 -3.88 5.29 -9.98
C LEU A 215 -4.02 3.80 -10.34
N PHE A 216 -4.68 3.03 -9.48
CA PHE A 216 -4.96 1.61 -9.70
C PHE A 216 -5.73 1.38 -11.00
N ASN A 217 -6.82 2.12 -11.21
CA ASN A 217 -7.63 2.06 -12.43
C ASN A 217 -6.80 2.36 -13.67
N ARG A 218 -5.93 3.37 -13.57
CA ARG A 218 -5.06 3.77 -14.67
C ARG A 218 -4.06 2.69 -15.03
N LEU A 219 -3.51 1.99 -14.04
CA LEU A 219 -2.53 0.93 -14.25
C LEU A 219 -3.16 -0.38 -14.77
N VAL A 220 -4.42 -0.65 -14.41
CA VAL A 220 -5.11 -1.90 -14.78
C VAL A 220 -5.95 -1.76 -16.06
N ASP A 221 -6.12 -0.54 -16.60
CA ASP A 221 -7.07 -0.22 -17.68
C ASP A 221 -8.51 -0.68 -17.36
N GLU A 222 -8.88 -0.72 -16.07
CA GLU A 222 -10.22 -1.06 -15.60
C GLU A 222 -10.92 0.14 -14.95
N ASN A 223 -12.24 0.25 -15.16
CA ASN A 223 -13.08 1.24 -14.47
C ASN A 223 -13.53 0.71 -13.11
N ILE A 224 -12.64 0.60 -12.12
CA ILE A 224 -13.07 0.39 -10.73
C ILE A 224 -13.59 1.73 -10.19
N TYR A 225 -14.55 1.69 -9.28
CA TYR A 225 -15.16 2.89 -8.73
C TYR A 225 -14.12 3.73 -7.97
N ALA A 226 -13.75 4.88 -8.54
CA ALA A 226 -12.98 5.93 -7.88
C ALA A 226 -13.89 7.16 -7.74
N ALA A 227 -14.01 7.70 -6.53
CA ALA A 227 -14.78 8.90 -6.25
C ALA A 227 -14.04 9.76 -5.24
N ASP A 228 -14.29 11.06 -5.27
CA ASP A 228 -13.83 12.03 -4.28
C ASP A 228 -14.63 11.89 -2.97
N LYS A 229 -14.51 10.70 -2.37
CA LYS A 229 -15.14 10.28 -1.11
C LYS A 229 -14.11 9.51 -0.30
N LEU A 230 -14.12 9.71 1.01
CA LEU A 230 -13.26 8.96 1.92
C LEU A 230 -13.68 7.48 1.91
N PHE A 231 -12.67 6.61 2.03
CA PHE A 231 -12.84 5.15 2.01
C PHE A 231 -13.55 4.60 0.75
N ALA A 232 -13.25 5.17 -0.42
CA ALA A 232 -13.73 4.66 -1.70
C ALA A 232 -13.42 3.16 -1.90
N THR A 233 -12.27 2.70 -1.42
CA THR A 233 -11.87 1.28 -1.38
C THR A 233 -11.73 0.80 0.07
N LEU A 234 -12.40 -0.31 0.40
CA LEU A 234 -12.31 -1.00 1.69
C LEU A 234 -11.80 -2.45 1.54
N ASP A 235 -12.27 -3.16 0.53
CA ASP A 235 -11.84 -4.53 0.28
C ASP A 235 -10.59 -4.49 -0.63
N PRO A 236 -9.50 -5.23 -0.30
CA PRO A 236 -8.30 -5.21 -1.12
C PRO A 236 -8.61 -5.75 -2.52
N THR A 237 -8.19 -5.02 -3.54
CA THR A 237 -8.44 -5.40 -4.95
C THR A 237 -7.15 -5.89 -5.58
N LEU A 238 -7.14 -7.17 -5.93
CA LEU A 238 -6.00 -7.83 -6.58
C LEU A 238 -6.23 -7.89 -8.10
N ARG A 239 -5.24 -7.45 -8.87
CA ARG A 239 -5.22 -7.57 -10.33
C ARG A 239 -3.87 -8.01 -10.83
N ARG A 240 -3.88 -8.82 -11.88
CA ARG A 240 -2.67 -9.20 -12.61
C ARG A 240 -2.57 -8.32 -13.83
N LEU A 241 -1.42 -7.70 -14.02
CA LEU A 241 -1.10 -6.98 -15.23
C LEU A 241 0.31 -7.35 -15.69
N ASP A 242 0.60 -7.04 -16.94
CA ASP A 242 1.95 -7.15 -17.48
C ASP A 242 2.59 -5.75 -17.39
N TRP A 243 3.67 -5.65 -16.62
CA TRP A 243 4.41 -4.40 -16.40
C TRP A 243 5.63 -4.39 -17.33
N GLN A 244 5.76 -3.32 -18.11
CA GLN A 244 6.85 -3.18 -19.07
C GLN A 244 8.22 -3.32 -18.38
N GLY A 245 9.05 -4.22 -18.88
CA GLY A 245 10.38 -4.48 -18.35
C GLY A 245 10.47 -5.37 -17.10
N VAL A 246 9.34 -5.71 -16.47
CA VAL A 246 9.28 -6.63 -15.32
C VAL A 246 8.59 -7.95 -15.72
N GLY A 247 7.59 -7.87 -16.59
CA GLY A 247 6.72 -8.99 -16.95
C GLY A 247 5.47 -8.99 -16.08
N ARG A 248 4.96 -10.17 -15.72
CA ARG A 248 3.70 -10.28 -14.97
C ARG A 248 3.87 -9.81 -13.53
N VAL A 249 2.99 -8.91 -13.09
CA VAL A 249 2.96 -8.33 -11.73
C VAL A 249 1.55 -8.44 -11.15
N VAL A 250 1.44 -8.56 -9.83
CA VAL A 250 0.18 -8.42 -9.10
C VAL A 250 0.12 -7.03 -8.47
N LEU A 251 -0.89 -6.24 -8.81
CA LEU A 251 -1.17 -4.96 -8.15
C LEU A 251 -2.28 -5.13 -7.12
N VAL A 252 -2.09 -4.53 -5.95
CA VAL A 252 -3.03 -4.53 -4.83
C VAL A 252 -3.47 -3.09 -4.51
N ASP A 253 -4.77 -2.79 -4.62
CA ASP A 253 -5.34 -1.57 -4.02
C ASP A 253 -5.69 -1.86 -2.56
N THR A 254 -5.26 -1.00 -1.64
CA THR A 254 -5.51 -1.15 -0.21
C THR A 254 -6.44 -0.05 0.33
N VAL A 255 -6.87 -0.22 1.58
CA VAL A 255 -7.69 0.77 2.26
C VAL A 255 -6.89 2.06 2.46
N GLY A 256 -7.53 3.20 2.22
CA GLY A 256 -6.91 4.48 2.53
C GLY A 256 -6.84 4.75 4.03
N PHE A 257 -5.73 5.35 4.46
CA PHE A 257 -5.57 5.82 5.84
C PHE A 257 -6.28 7.14 6.07
N VAL A 258 -6.80 7.34 7.28
CA VAL A 258 -7.39 8.59 7.77
C VAL A 258 -6.70 8.96 9.10
N ARG A 259 -6.75 10.22 9.51
CA ARG A 259 -6.31 10.67 10.84
C ARG A 259 -7.17 9.97 11.90
N HIS A 260 -6.53 9.57 13.01
CA HIS A 260 -7.18 8.97 14.17
C HIS A 260 -8.07 7.77 13.82
N LEU A 261 -7.52 6.84 13.03
CA LEU A 261 -8.18 5.56 12.82
C LEU A 261 -8.48 4.90 14.17
N PRO A 262 -9.71 4.42 14.40
CA PRO A 262 -10.05 3.75 15.64
C PRO A 262 -9.15 2.53 15.87
N HIS A 263 -8.53 2.39 17.04
CA HIS A 263 -7.65 1.26 17.35
C HIS A 263 -8.32 -0.10 17.14
N GLU A 264 -9.62 -0.22 17.46
CA GLU A 264 -10.41 -1.43 17.24
C GLU A 264 -10.48 -1.84 15.77
N LEU A 265 -10.39 -0.85 14.89
CA LEU A 265 -10.45 -1.03 13.46
C LEU A 265 -9.06 -1.25 12.85
N VAL A 266 -8.03 -0.63 13.40
CA VAL A 266 -6.62 -0.93 13.08
C VAL A 266 -6.34 -2.42 13.29
N GLU A 267 -6.75 -3.03 14.41
CA GLU A 267 -6.62 -4.48 14.64
C GLU A 267 -7.31 -5.33 13.55
N SER A 268 -8.46 -4.88 13.06
CA SER A 268 -9.21 -5.58 12.01
C SER A 268 -8.54 -5.39 10.63
N PHE A 269 -7.96 -4.22 10.39
CA PHE A 269 -7.22 -3.86 9.18
C PHE A 269 -5.81 -4.42 9.15
N HIS A 270 -5.19 -4.75 10.29
CA HIS A 270 -3.90 -5.43 10.31
C HIS A 270 -3.95 -6.70 9.44
N ALA A 271 -5.05 -7.45 9.45
CA ALA A 271 -5.20 -8.61 8.57
C ALA A 271 -5.23 -8.28 7.07
N THR A 272 -5.73 -7.10 6.70
CA THR A 272 -5.74 -6.62 5.30
C THR A 272 -4.43 -5.91 4.94
N LEU A 273 -3.75 -5.32 5.92
CA LEU A 273 -2.43 -4.69 5.77
C LEU A 273 -1.30 -5.72 5.82
N GLU A 274 -1.51 -6.90 6.41
CA GLU A 274 -0.61 -8.05 6.28
C GLU A 274 -0.39 -8.44 4.81
N GLU A 275 -1.41 -8.26 3.96
CA GLU A 275 -1.25 -8.46 2.50
C GLU A 275 -0.31 -7.39 1.89
N THR A 276 -0.24 -6.19 2.48
CA THR A 276 0.70 -5.13 2.10
C THR A 276 2.14 -5.47 2.47
N LEU A 277 2.37 -6.09 3.63
CA LEU A 277 3.71 -6.51 4.08
C LEU A 277 4.37 -7.55 3.15
N GLU A 278 3.54 -8.28 2.42
CA GLU A 278 4.01 -9.32 1.50
C GLU A 278 4.29 -8.78 0.10
N ALA A 279 4.11 -7.47 -0.12
CA ALA A 279 4.50 -6.84 -1.36
C ALA A 279 6.02 -6.81 -1.49
N ASP A 280 6.51 -6.97 -2.71
CA ASP A 280 7.93 -6.76 -3.04
C ASP A 280 8.23 -5.26 -3.18
N LEU A 281 7.20 -4.44 -3.38
CA LEU A 281 7.29 -2.98 -3.47
C LEU A 281 6.01 -2.31 -2.97
N LEU A 282 6.18 -1.27 -2.14
CA LEU A 282 5.10 -0.37 -1.75
C LEU A 282 5.13 0.91 -2.59
N LEU A 283 3.99 1.26 -3.19
CA LEU A 283 3.76 2.56 -3.80
C LEU A 283 2.99 3.42 -2.82
N HIS A 284 3.70 4.35 -2.17
CA HIS A 284 3.08 5.30 -1.25
C HIS A 284 2.53 6.49 -2.04
N VAL A 285 1.23 6.45 -2.33
CA VAL A 285 0.53 7.51 -3.06
C VAL A 285 0.22 8.67 -2.12
N ILE A 286 0.74 9.84 -2.47
CA ILE A 286 0.69 11.09 -1.70
C ILE A 286 -0.04 12.13 -2.53
N ASP A 287 -0.93 12.89 -1.91
CA ASP A 287 -1.52 14.08 -2.55
C ASP A 287 -0.54 15.25 -2.49
N SER A 288 0.06 15.64 -3.63
CA SER A 288 1.00 16.76 -3.67
C SER A 288 0.34 18.12 -3.48
N SER A 289 -0.98 18.21 -3.70
CA SER A 289 -1.75 19.45 -3.59
C SER A 289 -2.24 19.76 -2.18
N SER A 290 -2.13 18.78 -1.26
CA SER A 290 -2.60 18.91 0.11
C SER A 290 -1.66 19.77 0.94
N GLU A 291 -2.19 20.77 1.66
CA GLU A 291 -1.41 21.58 2.62
C GLU A 291 -0.82 20.70 3.74
N ASP A 292 -1.58 19.67 4.15
CA ASP A 292 -1.20 18.69 5.20
C ASP A 292 -0.29 17.55 4.72
N MET A 293 0.26 17.63 3.51
CA MET A 293 0.99 16.52 2.88
C MET A 293 2.06 15.90 3.81
N HIS A 294 2.84 16.72 4.53
CA HIS A 294 3.89 16.23 5.41
C HIS A 294 3.35 15.43 6.60
N GLU A 295 2.24 15.87 7.18
CA GLU A 295 1.59 15.19 8.31
C GLU A 295 0.95 13.87 7.85
N GLN A 296 0.31 13.86 6.69
CA GLN A 296 -0.25 12.64 6.08
C GLN A 296 0.85 11.61 5.79
N ILE A 297 2.00 12.05 5.25
CA ILE A 297 3.15 11.17 5.03
C ILE A 297 3.63 10.57 6.35
N GLN A 298 3.72 11.39 7.41
CA GLN A 298 4.18 10.94 8.72
C GLN A 298 3.20 9.93 9.34
N ALA A 299 1.90 10.19 9.27
CA ALA A 299 0.87 9.28 9.76
C ALA A 299 0.94 7.91 9.07
N VAL A 300 1.11 7.89 7.73
CA VAL A 300 1.26 6.63 7.00
C VAL A 300 2.55 5.91 7.39
N LYS A 301 3.66 6.63 7.58
CA LYS A 301 4.93 6.04 8.03
C LYS A 301 4.83 5.42 9.42
N GLU A 302 4.13 6.07 10.35
CA GLU A 302 3.91 5.53 11.70
C GLU A 302 3.13 4.22 11.65
N VAL A 303 2.04 4.18 10.86
CA VAL A 303 1.27 2.95 10.68
C VAL A 303 2.11 1.87 9.99
N LEU A 304 2.88 2.20 8.96
CA LEU A 304 3.76 1.21 8.31
C LEU A 304 4.86 0.69 9.24
N ALA A 305 5.35 1.51 10.17
CA ALA A 305 6.35 1.12 11.16
C ALA A 305 5.79 0.15 12.22
N GLU A 306 4.50 0.26 12.58
CA GLU A 306 3.85 -0.67 13.52
C GLU A 306 3.73 -2.09 12.96
N ILE A 307 3.80 -2.26 11.65
CA ILE A 307 3.56 -3.54 10.97
C ILE A 307 4.89 -4.21 10.54
N ASP A 308 6.05 -3.67 10.95
CA ASP A 308 7.39 -4.24 10.73
C ASP A 308 7.74 -4.43 9.24
N ASN A 309 7.69 -3.32 8.50
CA ASN A 309 7.82 -3.32 7.04
C ASN A 309 9.25 -2.96 6.57
N ASP A 310 10.03 -3.99 6.20
CA ASP A 310 11.34 -3.84 5.52
C ASP A 310 11.22 -3.68 3.99
N VAL A 311 9.99 -3.65 3.45
CA VAL A 311 9.73 -3.58 2.01
C VAL A 311 10.13 -2.21 1.45
N PRO A 312 10.78 -2.13 0.27
CA PRO A 312 11.10 -0.87 -0.37
C PRO A 312 9.83 -0.03 -0.63
N VAL A 313 9.93 1.28 -0.41
CA VAL A 313 8.83 2.23 -0.59
C VAL A 313 9.19 3.26 -1.64
N LEU A 314 8.38 3.35 -2.70
CA LEU A 314 8.42 4.42 -3.68
C LEU A 314 7.35 5.46 -3.36
N ASN A 315 7.76 6.71 -3.11
CA ASN A 315 6.81 7.80 -2.87
C ASN A 315 6.26 8.33 -4.21
N VAL A 316 4.95 8.18 -4.41
CA VAL A 316 4.26 8.61 -5.63
C VAL A 316 3.49 9.90 -5.32
N TYR A 317 4.08 11.04 -5.66
CA TYR A 317 3.46 12.36 -5.54
C TYR A 317 2.44 12.53 -6.65
N ASN A 318 1.18 12.33 -6.32
CA ASN A 318 0.05 12.36 -7.23
C ASN A 318 -0.65 13.72 -7.20
N LYS A 319 -1.44 14.00 -8.24
CA LYS A 319 -2.17 15.28 -8.46
C LYS A 319 -1.27 16.47 -8.80
N ILE A 320 -0.15 16.22 -9.50
CA ILE A 320 0.75 17.28 -9.97
C ILE A 320 0.07 18.28 -10.92
N ASP A 321 -1.07 17.90 -11.50
CA ASP A 321 -1.91 18.79 -12.30
C ASP A 321 -2.52 19.96 -11.50
N LEU A 322 -2.49 19.89 -10.17
CA LEU A 322 -2.93 20.96 -9.28
C LEU A 322 -1.76 21.79 -8.73
N THR A 323 -0.52 21.30 -8.82
CA THR A 323 0.68 21.95 -8.27
C THR A 323 1.61 22.53 -9.34
N ASP A 324 1.27 22.38 -10.62
CA ASP A 324 2.08 22.77 -11.79
C ASP A 324 3.51 22.18 -11.79
N GLU A 325 3.74 21.11 -11.01
CA GLU A 325 5.04 20.45 -10.93
C GLU A 325 5.21 19.48 -12.12
N PRO A 326 6.35 19.50 -12.84
CA PRO A 326 6.54 18.61 -13.98
C PRO A 326 6.65 17.15 -13.55
N ALA A 327 6.16 16.25 -14.39
CA ALA A 327 6.40 14.82 -14.22
C ALA A 327 7.91 14.52 -14.30
N HIS A 328 8.44 13.86 -13.28
CA HIS A 328 9.84 13.45 -13.22
C HIS A 328 10.06 12.37 -12.15
N ILE A 329 11.24 11.75 -12.18
CA ILE A 329 11.70 10.79 -11.16
C ILE A 329 12.76 11.47 -10.29
N GLY A 330 12.58 11.39 -8.97
CA GLY A 330 13.60 11.74 -8.00
C GLY A 330 14.37 10.51 -7.53
N TYR A 331 15.69 10.62 -7.53
CA TYR A 331 16.61 9.55 -7.15
C TYR A 331 17.25 9.85 -5.79
N ALA A 332 17.29 8.86 -4.89
CA ALA A 332 18.09 8.94 -3.67
C ALA A 332 19.57 8.69 -3.95
N SER A 333 19.85 7.74 -4.84
CA SER A 333 21.17 7.40 -5.36
C SER A 333 21.03 6.90 -6.80
N GLU A 334 22.14 6.76 -7.53
CA GLU A 334 22.11 6.33 -8.93
C GLU A 334 21.44 4.95 -9.08
N GLY A 335 20.30 4.89 -9.78
CA GLY A 335 19.52 3.67 -9.98
C GLY A 335 18.60 3.28 -8.82
N GLN A 336 18.46 4.13 -7.78
CA GLN A 336 17.47 3.96 -6.70
C GLN A 336 16.49 5.14 -6.69
N PRO A 337 15.37 5.03 -7.43
CA PRO A 337 14.32 6.05 -7.38
C PRO A 337 13.65 6.01 -6.00
N ASN A 338 13.45 7.18 -5.40
CA ASN A 338 12.78 7.31 -4.10
C ASN A 338 11.45 8.06 -4.17
N ARG A 339 11.24 8.80 -5.26
CA ARG A 339 9.99 9.51 -5.52
C ARG A 339 9.71 9.63 -7.02
N VAL A 340 8.44 9.73 -7.35
CA VAL A 340 7.96 10.00 -8.71
C VAL A 340 6.76 10.93 -8.66
N TYR A 341 6.67 11.83 -9.63
CA TYR A 341 5.66 12.86 -9.73
C TYR A 341 4.70 12.54 -10.85
N VAL A 342 3.41 12.35 -10.53
CA VAL A 342 2.40 11.85 -11.45
C VAL A 342 1.07 12.60 -11.34
N SER A 343 0.28 12.58 -12.40
CA SER A 343 -1.15 12.86 -12.35
C SER A 343 -1.90 11.64 -12.87
N SER A 344 -2.46 10.86 -11.95
CA SER A 344 -3.27 9.69 -12.29
C SER A 344 -4.49 10.06 -13.14
N ARG A 345 -5.03 11.28 -12.96
CA ARG A 345 -6.21 11.76 -13.67
C ARG A 345 -5.88 12.21 -15.10
N GLN A 346 -4.76 12.92 -15.28
CA GLN A 346 -4.36 13.46 -16.60
C GLN A 346 -3.40 12.54 -17.37
N ASN A 347 -3.00 11.40 -16.80
CA ASN A 347 -2.03 10.49 -17.38
C ASN A 347 -0.64 11.09 -17.58
N LEU A 348 -0.22 11.95 -16.66
CA LEU A 348 1.11 12.55 -16.66
C LEU A 348 2.01 11.75 -15.71
N GLY A 349 3.27 11.49 -16.06
CA GLY A 349 4.20 10.80 -15.18
C GLY A 349 4.08 9.28 -15.13
N MET A 350 3.21 8.67 -15.94
CA MET A 350 2.95 7.22 -15.88
C MET A 350 4.10 6.39 -16.47
N GLU A 351 4.79 6.93 -17.48
CA GLU A 351 6.00 6.30 -18.04
C GLU A 351 7.13 6.33 -17.01
N GLU A 352 7.28 7.47 -16.33
CA GLU A 352 8.24 7.67 -15.23
C GLU A 352 7.96 6.74 -14.06
N LEU A 353 6.68 6.54 -13.69
CA LEU A 353 6.29 5.57 -12.67
C LEU A 353 6.63 4.14 -13.11
N THR A 354 6.36 3.80 -14.37
CA THR A 354 6.67 2.48 -14.95
C THR A 354 8.16 2.18 -14.85
N LEU A 355 8.99 3.15 -15.24
CA LEU A 355 10.44 3.05 -15.17
C LEU A 355 10.97 2.97 -13.74
N ALA A 356 10.44 3.78 -12.82
CA ALA A 356 10.86 3.80 -11.42
C ALA A 356 10.56 2.45 -10.72
N VAL A 357 9.37 1.89 -10.97
CA VAL A 357 9.00 0.56 -10.48
C VAL A 357 9.89 -0.53 -11.08
N GLN A 358 10.16 -0.46 -12.38
CA GLN A 358 11.05 -1.41 -13.05
C GLN A 358 12.44 -1.42 -12.39
N GLN A 359 13.02 -0.25 -12.13
CA GLN A 359 14.32 -0.11 -11.45
C GLN A 359 14.32 -0.69 -10.03
N LEU A 360 13.23 -0.53 -9.26
CA LEU A 360 13.15 -1.04 -7.89
C LEU A 360 12.94 -2.57 -7.84
N LEU A 361 12.10 -3.11 -8.71
CA LEU A 361 11.81 -4.56 -8.71
C LEU A 361 12.89 -5.39 -9.37
N THR A 362 13.59 -4.84 -10.37
CA THR A 362 14.54 -5.60 -11.17
C THR A 362 16.00 -5.16 -10.97
N GLY A 363 16.24 -3.98 -10.39
CA GLY A 363 17.57 -3.44 -10.10
C GLY A 363 18.04 -2.41 -11.14
N LYS A 364 19.35 -2.12 -11.12
CA LYS A 364 19.95 -1.09 -12.00
C LYS A 364 19.79 -1.48 -13.48
N LEU A 365 19.00 -0.69 -14.22
CA LEU A 365 18.83 -0.86 -15.65
C LEU A 365 20.12 -0.52 -16.39
N THR A 366 20.56 -1.44 -17.23
CA THR A 366 21.71 -1.27 -18.11
C THR A 366 21.24 -1.49 -19.55
N THR A 367 21.73 -0.67 -20.47
CA THR A 367 21.48 -0.88 -21.91
C THR A 367 22.47 -1.92 -22.42
N PHE A 368 21.94 -2.91 -23.13
CA PHE A 368 22.71 -3.99 -23.74
C PHE A 368 22.42 -4.04 -25.23
N ASP A 369 23.47 -4.22 -26.03
CA ASP A 369 23.35 -4.44 -27.47
C ASP A 369 23.52 -5.93 -27.72
N LEU A 370 22.46 -6.57 -28.21
CA LEU A 370 22.43 -7.99 -28.50
C LEU A 370 22.57 -8.22 -30.00
N THR A 371 23.40 -9.18 -30.39
CA THR A 371 23.40 -9.77 -31.73
C THR A 371 22.82 -11.17 -31.63
N LEU A 372 21.60 -11.37 -32.15
CA LEU A 372 20.90 -12.64 -32.01
C LEU A 372 21.38 -13.67 -33.03
N PRO A 373 21.69 -14.91 -32.61
CA PRO A 373 21.90 -16.02 -33.53
C PRO A 373 20.56 -16.52 -34.11
N TYR A 374 20.63 -17.21 -35.25
CA TYR A 374 19.45 -17.63 -36.03
C TYR A 374 18.49 -18.58 -35.27
N ASP A 375 18.97 -19.25 -34.22
CA ASP A 375 18.21 -20.17 -33.38
C ASP A 375 17.59 -19.52 -32.13
N ALA A 376 17.86 -18.23 -31.86
CA ALA A 376 17.39 -17.51 -30.68
C ALA A 376 15.94 -16.96 -30.80
N GLY A 377 15.10 -17.53 -31.68
CA GLY A 377 13.74 -17.04 -31.90
C GLY A 377 12.84 -17.06 -30.64
N GLN A 378 13.02 -18.06 -29.76
CA GLN A 378 12.30 -18.11 -28.49
C GLN A 378 12.72 -16.99 -27.54
N PHE A 379 14.03 -16.73 -27.45
CA PHE A 379 14.58 -15.65 -26.62
C PHE A 379 14.11 -14.28 -27.11
N LYS A 380 14.10 -14.06 -28.43
CA LYS A 380 13.53 -12.86 -29.07
C LYS A 380 12.06 -12.64 -28.68
N ASN A 381 11.23 -13.68 -28.78
CA ASN A 381 9.82 -13.58 -28.37
C ASN A 381 9.68 -13.20 -26.89
N THR A 382 10.51 -13.76 -26.00
CA THR A 382 10.50 -13.38 -24.58
C THR A 382 10.87 -11.91 -24.38
N LEU A 383 11.84 -11.37 -25.13
CA LEU A 383 12.19 -9.94 -25.07
C LEU A 383 11.05 -9.03 -25.56
N TYR A 384 10.30 -9.45 -26.59
CA TYR A 384 9.09 -8.74 -27.00
C TYR A 384 7.98 -8.78 -25.96
N GLU A 385 7.71 -9.95 -25.38
CA GLU A 385 6.70 -10.10 -24.34
C GLU A 385 7.00 -9.24 -23.11
N LEU A 386 8.29 -9.06 -22.80
CA LEU A 386 8.74 -8.17 -21.72
C LEU A 386 8.73 -6.69 -22.10
N GLY A 387 8.64 -6.35 -23.40
CA GLY A 387 8.65 -4.96 -23.89
C GLY A 387 9.95 -4.21 -23.60
N VAL A 388 11.10 -4.90 -23.56
CA VAL A 388 12.42 -4.32 -23.20
C VAL A 388 13.25 -3.86 -24.40
N ILE A 389 12.72 -4.00 -25.62
CA ILE A 389 13.42 -3.68 -26.86
C ILE A 389 13.25 -2.18 -27.16
N GLU A 390 14.38 -1.44 -27.18
CA GLU A 390 14.42 -0.01 -27.51
C GLU A 390 14.58 0.19 -29.03
N GLU A 391 15.49 -0.56 -29.65
CA GLU A 391 15.76 -0.46 -31.09
C GLU A 391 16.00 -1.84 -31.73
N GLU A 392 15.62 -1.97 -33.00
CA GLU A 392 15.85 -3.13 -33.84
C GLU A 392 16.60 -2.73 -35.11
N SER A 393 17.71 -3.40 -35.37
CA SER A 393 18.51 -3.21 -36.56
C SER A 393 19.04 -4.54 -37.09
N TYR A 394 19.64 -4.50 -38.27
CA TYR A 394 20.33 -5.65 -38.86
C TYR A 394 21.76 -5.24 -39.15
N ASP A 395 22.72 -6.11 -38.84
CA ASP A 395 24.11 -5.88 -39.21
C ASP A 395 24.34 -6.13 -40.72
N ASP A 396 25.53 -5.77 -41.19
CA ASP A 396 25.95 -5.98 -42.59
C ASP A 396 25.99 -7.46 -43.01
N THR A 397 25.92 -8.39 -42.04
CA THR A 397 25.87 -9.84 -42.26
C THR A 397 24.44 -10.41 -42.25
N GLY A 398 23.44 -9.56 -42.03
CA GLY A 398 22.02 -9.94 -41.95
C GLY A 398 21.59 -10.53 -40.61
N ARG A 399 22.42 -10.43 -39.57
CA ARG A 399 22.06 -10.81 -38.20
C ARG A 399 21.25 -9.71 -37.55
N GLU A 400 20.29 -10.12 -36.73
CA GLU A 400 19.45 -9.20 -35.99
C GLU A 400 20.20 -8.62 -34.80
N CYS A 401 20.24 -7.29 -34.73
CA CYS A 401 20.81 -6.54 -33.63
C CYS A 401 19.69 -5.84 -32.85
N LEU A 402 19.59 -6.10 -31.56
CA LEU A 402 18.60 -5.50 -30.68
C LEU A 402 19.30 -4.67 -29.61
N THR A 403 18.88 -3.42 -29.42
CA THR A 403 19.25 -2.65 -28.24
C THR A 403 18.14 -2.82 -27.22
N ILE A 404 18.48 -3.36 -26.05
CA ILE A 404 17.52 -3.65 -24.99
C ILE A 404 17.95 -3.03 -23.67
N ARG A 405 16.98 -2.74 -22.81
CA ARG A 405 17.25 -2.14 -21.50
C ARG A 405 16.66 -2.97 -20.37
N LEU A 406 17.55 -3.60 -19.61
CA LEU A 406 17.21 -4.47 -18.49
C LEU A 406 18.36 -4.57 -17.48
N PRO A 407 18.12 -5.10 -16.29
CA PRO A 407 19.19 -5.36 -15.34
C PRO A 407 20.04 -6.56 -15.75
N SER A 408 21.31 -6.54 -15.34
CA SER A 408 22.30 -7.59 -15.61
C SER A 408 21.85 -8.96 -15.15
N ASP A 409 21.31 -9.07 -13.93
CA ASP A 409 20.91 -10.35 -13.34
C ASP A 409 19.73 -10.97 -14.08
N ARG A 410 18.78 -10.15 -14.50
CA ARG A 410 17.61 -10.60 -15.26
C ARG A 410 18.02 -11.06 -16.66
N LEU A 411 18.92 -10.33 -17.33
CA LEU A 411 19.46 -10.76 -18.62
C LEU A 411 20.18 -12.10 -18.51
N ARG A 412 20.99 -12.28 -17.47
CA ARG A 412 21.70 -13.54 -17.20
C ARG A 412 20.72 -14.70 -16.99
N GLN A 413 19.63 -14.49 -16.26
CA GLN A 413 18.59 -15.50 -16.06
C GLN A 413 17.90 -15.89 -17.38
N LEU A 414 17.54 -14.91 -18.21
CA LEU A 414 16.88 -15.15 -19.51
C LEU A 414 17.81 -15.87 -20.49
N LEU A 415 19.09 -15.48 -20.55
CA LEU A 415 20.10 -16.17 -21.36
C LEU A 415 20.27 -17.63 -20.91
N GLY A 416 20.29 -17.88 -19.60
CA GLY A 416 20.34 -19.23 -19.04
C GLY A 416 19.12 -20.10 -19.40
N GLN A 417 17.91 -19.53 -19.39
CA GLN A 417 16.69 -20.22 -19.81
C GLN A 417 16.67 -20.54 -21.30
N ALA A 418 17.21 -19.65 -22.13
CA ALA A 418 17.37 -19.85 -23.56
C ALA A 418 18.58 -20.72 -23.93
N ASN A 419 19.38 -21.14 -22.95
CA ASN A 419 20.62 -21.89 -23.12
C ASN A 419 21.65 -21.18 -24.05
N LEU A 420 21.68 -19.85 -24.01
CA LEU A 420 22.58 -19.00 -24.77
C LEU A 420 23.74 -18.52 -23.88
N LYS A 421 24.96 -18.52 -24.42
CA LYS A 421 26.12 -17.98 -23.69
C LYS A 421 26.18 -16.46 -23.88
N PRO A 422 26.46 -15.66 -22.83
CA PRO A 422 26.57 -14.22 -22.95
C PRO A 422 27.54 -13.75 -24.05
N ILE A 423 28.65 -14.47 -24.26
CA ILE A 423 29.68 -14.10 -25.24
C ILE A 423 29.23 -14.27 -26.70
N ASP A 424 28.22 -15.11 -26.94
CA ASP A 424 27.71 -15.39 -28.29
C ASP A 424 26.69 -14.34 -28.74
N VAL A 425 26.13 -13.58 -27.78
CA VAL A 425 25.01 -12.66 -28.00
C VAL A 425 25.38 -11.21 -27.67
N LEU A 426 26.37 -10.96 -26.81
CA LEU A 426 26.77 -9.61 -26.38
C LEU A 426 28.19 -9.25 -26.84
N PRO A 427 28.47 -7.96 -27.08
CA PRO A 427 29.83 -7.44 -27.21
C PRO A 427 30.69 -7.85 -26.02
N LEU A 428 31.96 -8.16 -26.26
CA LEU A 428 32.90 -8.68 -25.25
C LEU A 428 32.93 -7.82 -23.95
N ALA A 429 32.84 -6.49 -24.09
CA ALA A 429 32.81 -5.56 -22.96
C ALA A 429 31.55 -5.71 -22.08
N GLN A 430 30.39 -5.98 -22.70
CA GLN A 430 29.12 -6.18 -22.00
C GLN A 430 28.97 -7.62 -21.49
N ALA A 431 29.48 -8.61 -22.23
CA ALA A 431 29.50 -10.01 -21.79
C ALA A 431 30.31 -10.20 -20.50
N THR A 432 31.42 -9.47 -20.35
CA THR A 432 32.28 -9.50 -19.15
C THR A 432 31.55 -8.99 -17.90
N LEU A 433 30.56 -8.09 -18.04
CA LEU A 433 29.74 -7.61 -16.92
C LEU A 433 28.76 -8.68 -16.38
N LEU A 434 28.49 -9.73 -17.16
CA LEU A 434 27.52 -10.79 -16.82
C LEU A 434 28.17 -12.12 -16.43
N MET A 435 29.49 -12.24 -16.65
CA MET A 435 30.24 -13.42 -16.24
C MET A 435 30.50 -13.36 -14.72
N PRO A 436 30.43 -14.50 -14.01
CA PRO A 436 30.88 -14.54 -12.62
C PRO A 436 32.35 -14.10 -12.58
N VAL A 437 32.69 -13.23 -11.63
CA VAL A 437 34.09 -12.97 -11.30
C VAL A 437 34.62 -14.26 -10.71
N LEU A 438 35.28 -15.06 -11.55
CA LEU A 438 35.95 -16.29 -11.12
C LEU A 438 36.95 -15.91 -10.02
N GLU A 439 36.84 -16.55 -8.85
CA GLU A 439 37.86 -16.42 -7.81
C GLU A 439 39.22 -16.89 -8.38
N GLU A 440 40.34 -16.44 -7.80
CA GLU A 440 41.69 -16.74 -8.33
C GLU A 440 41.94 -18.24 -8.57
N PHE A 441 41.25 -19.12 -7.85
CA PHE A 441 41.37 -20.57 -8.01
C PHE A 441 40.52 -21.19 -9.14
N GLU A 442 39.55 -20.46 -9.69
CA GLU A 442 38.68 -20.93 -10.80
C GLU A 442 39.15 -20.45 -12.18
N LYS A 443 40.20 -19.61 -12.22
CA LYS A 443 40.93 -19.34 -13.46
C LYS A 443 41.70 -20.61 -13.84
N VAL A 444 41.19 -21.34 -14.82
CA VAL A 444 41.92 -22.46 -15.41
C VAL A 444 43.14 -21.86 -16.12
N ASP A 445 44.34 -22.18 -15.65
CA ASP A 445 45.62 -21.94 -16.34
C ASP A 445 45.70 -22.82 -17.60
N ASP A 446 44.81 -22.63 -18.57
CA ASP A 446 44.97 -23.19 -19.92
C ASP A 446 45.76 -22.18 -20.77
N VAL A 447 47.01 -21.97 -20.37
CA VAL A 447 48.10 -21.68 -21.30
C VAL A 447 49.16 -22.72 -21.00
N GLU A 448 49.07 -23.87 -21.66
CA GLU A 448 50.27 -24.66 -21.93
C GLU A 448 51.22 -23.72 -22.67
N GLU A 449 52.20 -23.16 -21.95
CA GLU A 449 53.41 -22.65 -22.59
C GLU A 449 53.93 -23.78 -23.51
N PRO A 450 54.22 -23.51 -24.79
CA PRO A 450 54.77 -24.53 -25.66
C PRO A 450 56.11 -24.93 -25.06
N THR A 451 56.17 -26.13 -24.49
CA THR A 451 57.43 -26.72 -24.04
C THR A 451 58.31 -26.88 -25.27
N MET A 452 59.37 -26.08 -25.34
CA MET A 452 60.37 -26.19 -26.40
C MET A 452 60.88 -27.63 -26.44
N THR A 453 60.95 -28.18 -27.64
CA THR A 453 61.53 -29.52 -27.83
C THR A 453 63.03 -29.47 -27.54
N GLU A 454 63.63 -30.59 -27.10
CA GLU A 454 65.09 -30.68 -26.83
C GLU A 454 65.97 -30.22 -28.01
N ALA A 455 65.42 -30.26 -29.24
CA ALA A 455 66.09 -29.75 -30.44
C ALA A 455 66.10 -28.21 -30.51
N GLU A 456 65.07 -27.56 -29.98
CA GLU A 456 64.94 -26.09 -29.95
C GLU A 456 65.74 -25.49 -28.79
N GLU A 457 65.83 -26.18 -27.64
CA GLU A 457 66.74 -25.81 -26.53
C GLU A 457 68.20 -25.82 -27.00
N LYS A 458 68.60 -26.88 -27.74
CA LYS A 458 69.97 -27.00 -28.26
C LYS A 458 70.31 -25.92 -29.30
N ALA A 459 69.34 -25.51 -30.10
CA ALA A 459 69.51 -24.44 -31.07
C ALA A 459 69.62 -23.05 -30.40
N PHE A 460 68.94 -22.86 -29.27
CA PHE A 460 69.03 -21.65 -28.46
C PHE A 460 70.39 -21.55 -27.76
N ASP A 461 70.88 -22.66 -27.17
CA ASP A 461 72.20 -22.72 -26.54
C ASP A 461 73.35 -22.52 -27.54
N GLU A 462 73.25 -23.08 -28.76
CA GLU A 462 74.24 -22.83 -29.82
C GLU A 462 74.23 -21.36 -30.29
N PHE A 463 73.05 -20.72 -30.33
CA PHE A 463 72.91 -19.31 -30.70
C PHE A 463 73.53 -18.37 -29.66
N ASP A 464 73.32 -18.63 -28.36
CA ASP A 464 73.92 -17.85 -27.27
C ASP A 464 75.44 -18.06 -27.17
N ALA A 465 75.92 -19.27 -27.42
CA ALA A 465 77.36 -19.56 -27.49
C ALA A 465 78.05 -18.77 -28.62
N LEU A 466 77.42 -18.66 -29.79
CA LEU A 466 77.92 -17.89 -30.94
C LEU A 466 77.88 -16.36 -30.74
N HIS A 467 77.02 -15.85 -29.86
CA HIS A 467 76.89 -14.41 -29.59
C HIS A 467 77.68 -13.92 -28.38
N SER A 468 78.08 -14.82 -27.48
CA SER A 468 78.98 -14.50 -26.36
C SER A 468 80.46 -14.38 -26.77
N GLU A 469 80.93 -15.09 -27.82
CA GLU A 469 82.33 -14.98 -28.28
C GLU A 469 82.63 -13.69 -29.08
N THR A 470 81.62 -13.00 -29.60
CA THR A 470 81.80 -11.72 -30.33
C THR A 470 81.89 -10.49 -29.42
N ALA A 471 81.60 -10.62 -28.12
CA ALA A 471 81.58 -9.49 -27.19
C ALA A 471 82.93 -9.21 -26.50
N ASP A 472 83.92 -10.11 -26.61
CA ASP A 472 85.21 -9.99 -25.90
C ASP A 472 86.40 -9.57 -26.81
N SER A 473 86.16 -9.18 -28.07
CA SER A 473 87.23 -8.70 -28.99
C SER A 473 87.27 -7.19 -29.27
N GLU A 474 86.50 -6.37 -28.56
CA GLU A 474 86.64 -4.90 -28.59
C GLU A 474 86.92 -4.35 -27.18
N LYS A 475 88.18 -4.48 -26.75
CA LYS A 475 88.80 -3.62 -25.74
C LYS A 475 90.22 -3.24 -26.14
#